data_AF-A0A4R2UBV6-F1
#
_entry.id   AF-A0A4R2UBV6-F1
#
_cell.length_a   1.000
_cell.length_b   1.000
_cell.length_c   1.000
_cell.angle_alpha   90.00
_cell.angle_beta   90.00
_cell.angle_gamma   90.00
#
_symmetry.space_group_name_H-M   'P 1'
#
loop_
_entity.id
_entity.type
_entity.pdbx_description
1 polymer ?
#
loop_
_entity_poly.entity_id
_entity_poly.type
_entity_poly.pdbx_seq_one_letter_code
_entity_poly.pdbx_strand_id
1 'polypeptide(L)'
;MSYGSRVPVSCPVGFKGRYTVPPGDTMFMIAQMFRIPLDTLVRVNPHITNPSIIYPGDVLCVPALITIPCCIALNKIGRHPFGSGGVAFVNFGPRGGEVISVMATLPQQSYFGNFDIYIATAFFGDFGGFGNQLFPTPEDPPTWATRIELPTIVSVSPEVQIAVQPSNSLTGVSGPIILFNDLTSCVLC
;
A
#
# COMPACT_ATOMS: atom_id res chain seq x y z
N MET A 1 -20.09 28.08 22.25
CA MET A 1 -19.28 28.95 21.37
C MET A 1 -18.72 28.06 20.28
N SER A 2 -19.19 28.20 19.04
CA SER A 2 -18.66 27.45 17.89
C SER A 2 -17.34 28.11 17.49
N TYR A 3 -16.22 27.57 17.98
CA TYR A 3 -14.95 27.82 17.33
C TYR A 3 -15.07 27.24 15.92
N GLY A 4 -14.92 28.08 14.89
CA GLY A 4 -14.94 27.59 13.52
C GLY A 4 -13.87 26.52 13.37
N SER A 5 -14.28 25.28 13.05
CA SER A 5 -13.39 24.16 12.85
C SER A 5 -12.26 24.54 11.89
N ARG A 6 -11.00 24.36 12.31
CA ARG A 6 -9.86 24.55 11.42
C ARG A 6 -9.76 23.33 10.52
N VAL A 7 -10.06 23.51 9.24
CA VAL A 7 -10.08 22.44 8.24
C VAL A 7 -9.04 22.72 7.16
N PRO A 8 -8.16 21.76 6.83
CA PRO A 8 -7.18 21.94 5.77
C PRO A 8 -7.88 21.93 4.42
N VAL A 9 -7.47 22.85 3.54
CA VAL A 9 -7.99 22.93 2.15
C VAL A 9 -7.66 21.65 1.39
N SER A 10 -6.44 21.14 1.56
CA SER A 10 -5.96 19.91 0.95
C SER A 10 -4.98 19.20 1.88
N CYS A 11 -4.92 17.88 1.78
CA CYS A 11 -3.90 17.10 2.48
C CYS A 11 -2.75 16.72 1.56
N PRO A 12 -1.50 16.69 2.07
CA PRO A 12 -0.34 16.25 1.28
C PRO A 12 -0.45 14.77 0.90
N VAL A 13 0.38 14.35 -0.06
CA VAL A 13 0.49 12.93 -0.48
C VAL A 13 0.91 12.08 0.73
N GLY A 14 0.30 10.90 0.88
CA GLY A 14 0.53 10.00 2.03
C GLY A 14 -0.22 10.37 3.31
N PHE A 15 -0.91 11.52 3.35
CA PHE A 15 -1.71 11.97 4.51
C PHE A 15 -3.15 12.32 4.11
N LYS A 16 -3.72 11.57 3.18
CA LYS A 16 -5.07 11.84 2.64
C LYS A 16 -6.22 11.51 3.60
N GLY A 17 -5.93 10.84 4.72
CA GLY A 17 -6.90 10.59 5.78
C GLY A 17 -7.32 11.89 6.46
N ARG A 18 -8.58 11.97 6.88
CA ARG A 18 -9.11 13.11 7.64
C ARG A 18 -9.54 12.65 9.01
N TYR A 19 -8.89 13.18 10.04
CA TYR A 19 -9.25 12.94 11.43
C TYR A 19 -9.91 14.18 12.01
N THR A 20 -11.16 14.05 12.46
CA THR A 20 -11.85 15.14 13.17
C THR A 20 -11.59 14.96 14.66
N VAL A 21 -10.95 15.94 15.28
CA VAL A 21 -10.49 15.89 16.67
C VAL A 21 -11.71 15.79 17.61
N PRO A 22 -11.85 14.70 18.40
CA PRO A 22 -12.83 14.61 19.47
C PRO A 22 -12.34 15.34 20.75
N PRO A 23 -13.23 15.62 21.71
CA PRO A 23 -12.83 16.14 23.02
C PRO A 23 -11.83 15.23 23.75
N GLY A 24 -10.75 15.83 24.24
CA GLY A 24 -9.72 15.14 25.03
C GLY A 24 -8.51 14.67 24.24
N ASP A 25 -8.55 14.71 22.92
CA ASP A 25 -7.41 14.34 22.08
C ASP A 25 -6.28 15.37 22.11
N THR A 26 -5.06 14.87 21.93
CA THR A 26 -3.85 15.68 21.73
C THR A 26 -3.14 15.24 20.46
N MET A 27 -2.37 16.14 19.84
CA MET A 27 -1.53 15.79 18.68
C MET A 27 -0.61 14.59 18.96
N PHE A 28 -0.12 14.45 20.20
CA PHE A 28 0.70 13.31 20.60
C PHE A 28 -0.06 11.98 20.53
N MET A 29 -1.27 11.92 21.12
CA MET A 29 -2.10 10.72 21.09
C MET A 29 -2.53 10.36 19.66
N ILE A 30 -2.87 11.36 18.85
CA ILE A 30 -3.22 11.16 17.44
C ILE A 30 -2.02 10.62 16.66
N ALA A 31 -0.83 11.21 16.83
CA ALA A 31 0.38 10.72 16.16
C ALA A 31 0.68 9.25 16.52
N GLN A 32 0.51 8.88 17.79
CA GLN A 32 0.63 7.49 18.24
C GLN A 32 -0.43 6.58 17.63
N MET A 33 -1.69 7.02 17.56
CA MET A 33 -2.79 6.28 16.94
C MET A 33 -2.48 5.91 15.49
N PHE A 34 -1.93 6.86 14.74
CA PHE A 34 -1.54 6.68 13.33
C PHE A 34 -0.09 6.18 13.15
N ARG A 35 0.60 5.84 14.25
CA ARG A 35 1.99 5.32 14.26
C ARG A 35 2.99 6.17 13.48
N ILE A 36 2.84 7.50 13.52
CA ILE A 36 3.78 8.45 12.92
C ILE A 36 4.49 9.28 14.00
N PRO A 37 5.70 9.80 13.72
CA PRO A 37 6.34 10.76 14.62
C PRO A 37 5.45 11.99 14.81
N LEU A 38 5.38 12.53 16.03
CA LEU A 38 4.62 13.75 16.33
C LEU A 38 5.03 14.91 15.41
N ASP A 39 6.32 15.12 15.21
CA ASP A 39 6.85 16.15 14.30
C ASP A 39 6.32 16.00 12.87
N THR A 40 6.16 14.76 12.40
CA THR A 40 5.57 14.50 11.08
C THR A 40 4.12 14.95 11.03
N LEU A 41 3.30 14.60 12.04
CA LEU A 41 1.90 15.03 12.12
C LEU A 41 1.79 16.56 12.17
N VAL A 42 2.66 17.23 12.93
CA VAL A 42 2.70 18.69 13.02
C VAL A 42 3.03 19.30 11.66
N ARG A 43 4.09 18.82 11.01
CA ARG A 43 4.57 19.34 9.72
C ARG A 43 3.52 19.22 8.61
N VAL A 44 2.73 18.15 8.58
CA VAL A 44 1.70 17.95 7.54
C VAL A 44 0.40 18.72 7.82
N ASN A 45 0.27 19.35 9.00
CA ASN A 45 -0.90 20.13 9.40
C ASN A 45 -0.55 21.60 9.69
N PRO A 46 0.01 22.35 8.72
CA PRO A 46 0.49 23.72 8.94
C PRO A 46 -0.63 24.74 9.23
N HIS A 47 -1.90 24.39 8.98
CA HIS A 47 -3.05 25.22 9.36
C HIS A 47 -3.28 25.26 10.87
N ILE A 48 -2.65 24.37 11.64
CA ILE A 48 -2.62 24.40 13.10
C ILE A 48 -1.36 25.14 13.57
N THR A 49 -1.46 26.45 13.72
CA THR A 49 -0.30 27.32 14.06
C THR A 49 0.37 26.96 15.38
N ASN A 50 -0.40 26.53 16.38
CA ASN A 50 0.12 26.04 17.66
C ASN A 50 -0.28 24.57 17.86
N PRO A 51 0.63 23.61 17.60
CA PRO A 51 0.32 22.19 17.68
C PRO A 51 -0.04 21.68 19.07
N SER A 52 0.36 22.41 20.12
CA SER A 52 -0.03 22.09 21.51
C SER A 52 -1.48 22.45 21.82
N ILE A 53 -2.17 23.16 20.90
CA ILE A 53 -3.55 23.62 21.08
C ILE A 53 -4.39 23.19 19.87
N ILE A 54 -5.04 22.04 20.02
CA ILE A 54 -6.12 21.57 19.13
C ILE A 54 -7.47 21.65 19.84
N TYR A 55 -8.52 21.87 19.07
CA TYR A 55 -9.88 21.99 19.57
C TYR A 55 -10.76 20.87 19.00
N PRO A 56 -11.78 20.44 19.75
CA PRO A 56 -12.78 19.53 19.20
C PRO A 56 -13.40 20.09 17.93
N GLY A 57 -13.45 19.26 16.88
CA GLY A 57 -13.94 19.65 15.56
C GLY A 57 -12.87 20.16 14.60
N ASP A 58 -11.63 20.39 15.03
CA ASP A 58 -10.52 20.58 14.08
C ASP A 58 -10.35 19.34 13.20
N VAL A 59 -9.95 19.53 11.95
CA VAL A 59 -9.67 18.42 11.03
C VAL A 59 -8.17 18.37 10.76
N LEU A 60 -7.58 17.19 10.91
CA LEU A 60 -6.18 16.93 10.65
C LEU A 60 -6.03 16.01 9.44
N CYS A 61 -5.04 16.32 8.62
CA CYS A 61 -4.47 15.40 7.64
C CYS A 61 -3.64 14.35 8.38
N VAL A 62 -4.08 13.11 8.28
CA VAL A 62 -3.46 11.93 8.88
C VAL A 62 -3.18 10.90 7.78
N PRO A 63 -2.30 9.93 8.00
CA PRO A 63 -2.15 8.82 7.07
C PRO A 63 -3.51 8.22 6.74
N ALA A 64 -3.78 8.02 5.45
CA ALA A 64 -4.95 7.25 5.05
C ALA A 64 -4.65 5.79 5.42
N LEU A 65 -5.27 5.31 6.49
CA LEU A 65 -5.07 3.93 6.93
C LEU A 65 -5.93 3.00 6.09
N ILE A 66 -5.30 1.93 5.61
CA ILE A 66 -6.03 0.77 5.11
C ILE A 66 -6.49 -0.05 6.31
N THR A 67 -7.73 -0.56 6.26
CA THR A 67 -8.19 -1.54 7.24
C THR A 67 -7.53 -2.87 6.96
N ILE A 68 -6.63 -3.32 7.85
CA ILE A 68 -5.90 -4.59 7.73
C ILE A 68 -6.60 -5.65 8.62
N PRO A 69 -6.81 -6.90 8.14
CA PRO A 69 -6.37 -7.42 6.85
C PRO A 69 -7.17 -6.88 5.68
N CYS A 70 -6.54 -6.72 4.52
CA CYS A 70 -7.21 -6.25 3.32
C CYS A 70 -6.81 -7.08 2.11
N CYS A 71 -7.69 -7.20 1.13
CA CYS A 71 -7.43 -7.85 -0.14
C CYS A 71 -7.90 -6.99 -1.28
N ILE A 72 -7.19 -7.11 -2.38
CA ILE A 72 -7.59 -6.47 -3.62
C ILE A 72 -7.27 -7.36 -4.81
N ALA A 73 -8.22 -7.47 -5.74
CA ALA A 73 -7.97 -8.10 -7.03
C ALA A 73 -7.03 -7.23 -7.86
N LEU A 74 -6.04 -7.86 -8.51
CA LEU A 74 -5.14 -7.17 -9.42
C LEU A 74 -5.74 -7.15 -10.83
N ASN A 75 -5.79 -5.97 -11.43
CA ASN A 75 -6.33 -5.79 -12.79
C ASN A 75 -5.33 -6.32 -13.82
N LYS A 76 -5.84 -7.02 -14.83
CA LYS A 76 -5.03 -7.49 -15.96
C LYS A 76 -4.69 -6.34 -16.90
N ILE A 77 -3.42 -6.21 -17.26
CA ILE A 77 -2.93 -5.26 -18.25
C ILE A 77 -2.51 -6.00 -19.52
N GLY A 78 -3.30 -5.91 -20.58
CA GLY A 78 -3.05 -6.60 -21.85
C GLY A 78 -3.75 -7.97 -21.96
N ARG A 79 -3.35 -8.76 -22.96
CA ARG A 79 -4.01 -10.04 -23.28
C ARG A 79 -3.41 -11.20 -22.49
N HIS A 80 -4.27 -11.93 -21.80
CA HIS A 80 -3.92 -13.06 -20.96
C HIS A 80 -4.83 -14.25 -21.27
N PRO A 81 -4.35 -15.49 -21.06
CA PRO A 81 -5.21 -16.67 -21.09
C PRO A 81 -6.43 -16.53 -20.16
N PHE A 82 -7.49 -17.26 -20.50
CA PHE A 82 -8.63 -17.40 -19.60
C PHE A 82 -8.18 -18.00 -18.27
N GLY A 83 -8.82 -17.58 -17.17
CA GLY A 83 -8.42 -17.99 -15.82
C GLY A 83 -7.24 -17.23 -15.23
N SER A 84 -6.54 -16.38 -16.01
CA SER A 84 -5.52 -15.50 -15.43
C SER A 84 -6.14 -14.42 -14.53
N GLY A 85 -5.52 -14.22 -13.38
CA GLY A 85 -5.91 -13.22 -12.39
C GLY A 85 -5.00 -13.29 -11.17
N GLY A 86 -5.07 -12.28 -10.31
CA GLY A 86 -4.31 -12.26 -9.07
C GLY A 86 -4.97 -11.43 -8.00
N VAL A 87 -4.47 -11.60 -6.78
CA VAL A 87 -4.91 -10.92 -5.57
C VAL A 87 -3.68 -10.50 -4.79
N ALA A 88 -3.74 -9.31 -4.21
CA ALA A 88 -2.85 -8.91 -3.14
C ALA A 88 -3.58 -8.98 -1.81
N PHE A 89 -2.93 -9.52 -0.80
CA PHE A 89 -3.41 -9.64 0.57
C PHE A 89 -2.45 -8.91 1.48
N VAL A 90 -2.95 -7.90 2.18
CA VAL A 90 -2.21 -7.09 3.14
C VAL A 90 -2.56 -7.56 4.55
N ASN A 91 -1.55 -7.90 5.34
CA ASN A 91 -1.71 -8.32 6.73
C ASN A 91 -0.51 -7.91 7.59
N PHE A 92 -0.54 -8.29 8.87
CA PHE A 92 0.63 -8.19 9.75
C PHE A 92 1.46 -9.46 9.73
N GLY A 93 2.78 -9.30 9.64
CA GLY A 93 3.74 -10.39 9.69
C GLY A 93 3.93 -10.94 11.11
N PRO A 94 4.48 -12.17 11.23
CA PRO A 94 4.66 -12.84 12.53
C PRO A 94 5.69 -12.16 13.45
N ARG A 95 6.55 -11.30 12.91
CA ARG A 95 7.56 -10.54 13.67
C ARG A 95 7.13 -9.09 13.96
N GLY A 96 5.87 -8.76 13.69
CA GLY A 96 5.41 -7.38 13.60
C GLY A 96 5.82 -6.73 12.28
N GLY A 97 5.08 -5.71 11.86
CA GLY A 97 5.24 -5.07 10.55
C GLY A 97 4.20 -5.52 9.53
N GLU A 98 4.03 -4.71 8.50
CA GLU A 98 3.06 -4.94 7.44
C GLU A 98 3.67 -5.82 6.34
N VAL A 99 2.84 -6.67 5.77
CA VAL A 99 3.23 -7.67 4.79
C VAL A 99 2.23 -7.63 3.65
N ILE A 100 2.74 -7.74 2.42
CA ILE A 100 1.93 -7.86 1.22
C ILE A 100 2.21 -9.24 0.63
N SER A 101 1.21 -10.12 0.65
CA SER A 101 1.27 -11.41 -0.03
C SER A 101 0.58 -11.28 -1.39
N VAL A 102 1.24 -11.70 -2.46
CA VAL A 102 0.69 -11.65 -3.82
C VAL A 102 0.52 -13.07 -4.32
N MET A 103 -0.67 -13.39 -4.83
CA MET A 103 -0.99 -14.66 -5.45
C MET A 103 -1.61 -14.42 -6.82
N ALA A 104 -1.21 -15.18 -7.82
CA ALA A 104 -1.75 -15.05 -9.17
C ALA A 104 -1.75 -16.37 -9.93
N THR A 105 -2.83 -16.69 -10.62
CA THR A 105 -2.85 -17.76 -11.62
C THR A 105 -2.42 -17.17 -12.94
N LEU A 106 -1.26 -17.60 -13.46
CA LEU A 106 -0.64 -17.04 -14.66
C LEU A 106 -0.03 -18.17 -15.50
N PRO A 107 0.07 -18.01 -16.84
CA PRO A 107 0.77 -18.96 -17.68
C PRO A 107 2.26 -19.01 -17.34
N GLN A 108 2.99 -19.94 -17.97
CA GLN A 108 4.45 -19.91 -17.97
C GLN A 108 4.98 -18.56 -18.49
N GLN A 109 6.05 -18.07 -17.88
CA GLN A 109 6.67 -16.75 -18.11
C GLN A 109 7.07 -16.55 -19.58
N SER A 110 7.46 -17.64 -20.24
CA SER A 110 7.83 -17.66 -21.66
C SER A 110 6.70 -17.24 -22.59
N TYR A 111 5.44 -17.29 -22.14
CA TYR A 111 4.30 -16.74 -22.85
C TYR A 111 4.46 -15.24 -23.16
N PHE A 112 5.16 -14.51 -22.27
CA PHE A 112 5.38 -13.07 -22.40
C PHE A 112 6.69 -12.70 -23.12
N GLY A 113 7.47 -13.67 -23.58
CA GLY A 113 8.76 -13.47 -24.25
C GLY A 113 9.89 -14.23 -23.58
N ASN A 114 11.11 -13.69 -23.62
CA ASN A 114 12.30 -14.34 -23.06
C ASN A 114 12.43 -14.13 -21.54
N PHE A 115 11.45 -14.63 -20.77
CA PHE A 115 11.37 -14.50 -19.33
C PHE A 115 11.26 -15.86 -18.63
N ASP A 116 11.76 -15.95 -17.42
CA ASP A 116 11.88 -17.18 -16.63
C ASP A 116 11.43 -17.01 -15.17
N ILE A 117 11.13 -15.80 -14.72
CA ILE A 117 10.54 -15.53 -13.39
C ILE A 117 9.41 -14.49 -13.48
N TYR A 118 8.52 -14.48 -12.49
CA TYR A 118 7.66 -13.34 -12.21
C TYR A 118 8.16 -12.63 -10.96
N ILE A 119 8.02 -11.31 -10.94
CA ILE A 119 8.32 -10.46 -9.77
C ILE A 119 7.04 -9.71 -9.41
N ALA A 120 6.69 -9.71 -8.13
CA ALA A 120 5.69 -8.81 -7.57
C ALA A 120 6.42 -7.68 -6.86
N THR A 121 6.01 -6.45 -7.13
CA THR A 121 6.61 -5.24 -6.55
C THR A 121 5.51 -4.35 -5.99
N ALA A 122 5.69 -3.90 -4.75
CA ALA A 122 4.92 -2.85 -4.12
C ALA A 122 5.70 -1.52 -4.20
N PHE A 123 5.10 -0.50 -4.81
CA PHE A 123 5.71 0.83 -4.99
C PHE A 123 5.16 1.84 -3.99
N PHE A 124 6.07 2.54 -3.31
CA PHE A 124 5.79 3.47 -2.22
C PHE A 124 6.29 4.87 -2.58
N GLY A 125 5.69 5.53 -3.58
CA GLY A 125 6.03 6.90 -3.97
C GLY A 125 7.55 7.17 -4.00
N ASP A 126 8.02 8.05 -3.13
CA ASP A 126 9.41 8.48 -3.02
C ASP A 126 10.39 7.40 -2.53
N PHE A 127 9.91 6.31 -1.92
CA PHE A 127 10.74 5.22 -1.39
C PHE A 127 11.06 4.13 -2.43
N GLY A 128 10.43 4.20 -3.60
CA GLY A 128 10.64 3.21 -4.66
C GLY A 128 9.86 1.90 -4.44
N GLY A 129 10.36 0.83 -5.06
CA GLY A 129 9.69 -0.48 -5.10
C GLY A 129 10.36 -1.52 -4.21
N PHE A 130 9.55 -2.26 -3.45
CA PHE A 130 9.97 -3.46 -2.72
C PHE A 130 9.29 -4.67 -3.36
N GLY A 131 10.07 -5.66 -3.78
CA GLY A 131 9.51 -6.78 -4.51
C GLY A 131 10.30 -8.07 -4.37
N ASN A 132 9.62 -9.17 -4.63
CA ASN A 132 10.16 -10.53 -4.54
C ASN A 132 9.71 -11.35 -5.75
N GLN A 133 10.49 -12.39 -6.06
CA GLN A 133 10.10 -13.40 -7.05
C GLN A 133 8.86 -14.17 -6.57
N LEU A 134 7.96 -14.50 -7.50
CA LEU A 134 6.87 -15.45 -7.26
C LEU A 134 7.33 -16.88 -7.56
N PHE A 135 6.85 -17.81 -6.74
CA PHE A 135 7.12 -19.23 -6.88
C PHE A 135 5.85 -19.98 -7.29
N PRO A 136 5.93 -20.91 -8.26
CA PRO A 136 4.78 -21.64 -8.75
C PRO A 136 4.41 -22.80 -7.82
N THR A 137 3.11 -23.08 -7.77
CA THR A 137 2.59 -24.38 -7.33
C THR A 137 2.74 -25.43 -8.44
N PRO A 138 2.58 -26.74 -8.16
CA PRO A 138 2.79 -27.80 -9.14
C PRO A 138 1.72 -27.94 -10.25
N GLU A 139 0.58 -27.24 -10.16
CA GLU A 139 -0.52 -27.33 -11.13
C GLU A 139 -0.21 -26.66 -12.47
N ASP A 140 -1.03 -26.93 -13.50
CA ASP A 140 -0.94 -26.31 -14.82
C ASP A 140 -2.32 -25.75 -15.25
N PRO A 141 -2.51 -24.42 -15.36
CA PRO A 141 -1.53 -23.38 -15.07
C PRO A 141 -1.23 -23.26 -13.57
N PRO A 142 0.00 -22.92 -13.19
CA PRO A 142 0.39 -22.80 -11.79
C PRO A 142 -0.25 -21.58 -11.13
N THR A 143 -0.43 -21.68 -9.81
CA THR A 143 -0.62 -20.50 -8.95
C THR A 143 0.74 -20.03 -8.48
N TRP A 144 1.05 -18.78 -8.78
CA TRP A 144 2.29 -18.11 -8.40
C TRP A 144 2.06 -17.35 -7.10
N ALA A 145 2.96 -17.47 -6.14
CA ALA A 145 2.83 -16.77 -4.87
C ALA A 145 4.16 -16.19 -4.38
N THR A 146 4.07 -15.05 -3.69
CA THR A 146 5.18 -14.48 -2.93
C THR A 146 4.68 -13.69 -1.73
N ARG A 147 5.61 -13.33 -0.85
CA ARG A 147 5.40 -12.45 0.29
C ARG A 147 6.46 -11.36 0.27
N ILE A 148 6.02 -10.11 0.40
CA ILE A 148 6.88 -8.93 0.51
C ILE A 148 6.80 -8.45 1.96
N GLU A 149 7.90 -8.58 2.70
CA GLU A 149 8.03 -8.00 4.04
C GLU A 149 8.46 -6.53 3.91
N LEU A 150 7.71 -5.63 4.53
CA LEU A 150 7.97 -4.20 4.41
C LEU A 150 8.91 -3.72 5.53
N PRO A 151 9.91 -2.88 5.23
CA PRO A 151 10.73 -2.27 6.27
C PRO A 151 9.93 -1.24 7.05
N THR A 152 10.35 -0.94 8.28
CA THR A 152 9.64 -0.03 9.20
C THR A 152 9.58 1.44 8.73
N ILE A 153 10.36 1.80 7.71
CA ILE A 153 10.38 3.15 7.14
C ILE A 153 9.22 3.42 6.19
N VAL A 154 8.51 2.38 5.73
CA VAL A 154 7.32 2.50 4.90
C VAL A 154 6.12 1.90 5.61
N SER A 155 4.93 2.36 5.25
CA SER A 155 3.68 1.79 5.72
C SER A 155 2.69 1.75 4.57
N VAL A 156 1.80 0.77 4.62
CA VAL A 156 0.78 0.53 3.62
C VAL A 156 -0.26 1.63 3.71
N SER A 157 -0.47 2.30 2.58
CA SER A 157 -1.50 3.31 2.37
C SER A 157 -2.29 3.00 1.10
N PRO A 158 -3.47 3.60 0.91
CA PRO A 158 -4.26 3.51 -0.31
C PRO A 158 -3.48 3.75 -1.60
N GLU A 159 -2.46 4.62 -1.59
CA GLU A 159 -1.71 4.96 -2.80
C GLU A 159 -0.62 3.94 -3.17
N VAL A 160 -0.37 2.94 -2.33
CA VAL A 160 0.62 1.90 -2.64
C VAL A 160 0.16 1.11 -3.86
N GLN A 161 1.03 1.04 -4.86
CA GLN A 161 0.76 0.33 -6.10
C GLN A 161 1.40 -1.06 -6.06
N ILE A 162 0.66 -2.07 -6.48
CA ILE A 162 1.13 -3.45 -6.56
C ILE A 162 1.12 -3.86 -8.03
N ALA A 163 2.28 -4.28 -8.51
CA ALA A 163 2.47 -4.74 -9.88
C ALA A 163 3.06 -6.15 -9.90
N VAL A 164 2.67 -6.94 -10.89
CA VAL A 164 3.36 -8.19 -11.26
C VAL A 164 3.86 -8.06 -12.68
N GLN A 165 5.11 -8.44 -12.93
CA GLN A 165 5.74 -8.42 -14.25
C GLN A 165 6.65 -9.64 -14.44
N PRO A 166 6.76 -10.18 -15.67
CA PRO A 166 7.75 -11.18 -15.99
C PRO A 166 9.15 -10.55 -16.01
N SER A 167 10.18 -11.32 -15.68
CA SER A 167 11.57 -10.88 -15.71
C SER A 167 12.47 -12.03 -16.12
N ASN A 168 13.65 -11.67 -16.62
CA ASN A 168 14.70 -12.60 -17.00
C ASN A 168 15.77 -12.61 -15.91
N SER A 169 15.89 -13.71 -15.17
CA SER A 169 16.76 -13.84 -14.00
C SER A 169 18.24 -13.72 -14.34
N LEU A 170 18.64 -14.06 -15.58
CA LEU A 170 20.02 -13.99 -16.04
C LEU A 170 20.44 -12.57 -16.43
N THR A 171 19.56 -11.80 -17.07
CA THR A 171 19.86 -10.46 -17.58
C THR A 171 19.38 -9.33 -16.65
N GLY A 172 18.48 -9.63 -15.73
CA GLY A 172 17.80 -8.65 -14.88
C GLY A 172 16.75 -7.80 -15.60
N VAL A 173 16.53 -8.03 -16.90
CA VAL A 173 15.57 -7.25 -17.70
C VAL A 173 14.15 -7.69 -17.35
N SER A 174 13.34 -6.73 -16.90
CA SER A 174 11.91 -6.92 -16.67
C SER A 174 11.09 -6.57 -17.91
N GLY A 175 10.02 -7.35 -18.12
CA GLY A 175 8.99 -7.07 -19.12
C GLY A 175 7.94 -6.08 -18.64
N PRO A 176 6.83 -5.94 -19.38
CA PRO A 176 5.74 -5.05 -19.01
C PRO A 176 5.00 -5.52 -17.75
N ILE A 177 4.37 -4.59 -17.04
CA ILE A 177 3.43 -4.92 -15.96
C ILE A 177 2.21 -5.64 -16.58
N ILE A 178 1.88 -6.81 -16.03
CA ILE A 178 0.80 -7.69 -16.50
C ILE A 178 -0.37 -7.75 -15.53
N LEU A 179 -0.12 -7.60 -14.23
CA LEU A 179 -1.15 -7.40 -13.21
C LEU A 179 -0.85 -6.13 -12.41
N PHE A 180 -1.87 -5.34 -12.13
CA PHE A 180 -1.71 -4.05 -11.44
C PHE A 180 -2.94 -3.67 -10.63
N ASN A 181 -2.73 -3.13 -9.44
CA ASN A 181 -3.73 -2.28 -8.78
C ASN A 181 -3.05 -1.36 -7.77
N ASP A 182 -3.73 -0.30 -7.35
CA ASP A 182 -3.38 0.40 -6.11
C ASP A 182 -4.27 -0.12 -4.96
N LEU A 183 -3.97 0.26 -3.72
CA LEU A 183 -4.73 -0.21 -2.57
C LEU A 183 -5.91 0.71 -2.19
N THR A 184 -6.33 1.62 -3.07
CA THR A 184 -7.40 2.59 -2.75
C THR A 184 -8.74 1.94 -2.50
N SER A 185 -9.00 0.83 -3.19
CA SER A 185 -10.24 0.04 -3.09
C SER A 185 -10.01 -1.30 -2.39
N CYS A 186 -8.97 -1.39 -1.55
CA CYS A 186 -8.74 -2.61 -0.77
C CYS A 186 -9.91 -2.85 0.19
N VAL A 187 -10.47 -4.06 0.17
CA VAL A 187 -11.59 -4.44 1.02
C VAL A 187 -11.12 -5.33 2.16
N LEU A 188 -11.86 -5.34 3.27
CA LEU A 188 -11.61 -6.27 4.37
C LEU A 188 -11.71 -7.72 3.84
N CYS A 189 -10.70 -8.52 4.15
CA CYS A 189 -10.82 -9.98 4.12
C CYS A 189 -11.22 -10.46 5.53
#